data_AF-A0A1Y3WBV7-F1
#
_entry.id   AF-A0A1Y3WBV7-F1
#
_cell.length_a   1.000
_cell.length_b   1.000
_cell.length_c   1.000
_cell.angle_alpha   90.00
_cell.angle_beta   90.00
_cell.angle_gamma   90.00
#
_symmetry.space_group_name_H-M   'P 1'
#
loop_
_entity.id
_entity.type
_entity.pdbx_description
1 polymer ?
#
loop_
_entity_poly.entity_id
_entity_poly.type
_entity_poly.pdbx_seq_one_letter_code
_entity_poly.pdbx_strand_id
1 'polypeptide(L)'
;MKRRMKRLLALGIGILMIGVSACGSRTPADTGEEPKTEQTDQGSSTKEQEEPDETDNGETEEQEKEPETEDPENSETENNKVDPGQPENTGTQPADQNTEVDEEAFGEMIQSLSQYEEGTAGASLKRLKAAFGVLNFSEQYESSQKESFTQKLQAYLTESEAMSAEDMKLKLEGVDPTVQQVFTEGIASMQDQLSDAGNPNRYDTYTQEKYQNVVKAMEEVLNEK
;
A
#
# COMPACT_ATOMS: atom_id res chain seq x y z
N MET A 1 22.18 -39.75 -23.04
CA MET A 1 23.66 -39.68 -23.06
C MET A 1 24.10 -38.26 -22.70
N LYS A 2 25.12 -38.17 -21.83
CA LYS A 2 25.77 -36.96 -21.29
C LYS A 2 26.08 -35.88 -22.34
N ARG A 3 25.92 -34.61 -21.94
CA ARG A 3 27.08 -33.69 -21.78
C ARG A 3 26.72 -32.54 -20.80
N ARG A 4 27.40 -32.56 -19.66
CA ARG A 4 27.52 -31.46 -18.71
C ARG A 4 28.67 -30.56 -19.18
N MET A 5 28.52 -29.25 -19.12
CA MET A 5 29.65 -28.34 -19.06
C MET A 5 29.46 -27.37 -17.89
N LYS A 6 30.19 -27.64 -16.82
CA LYS A 6 30.50 -26.71 -15.74
C LYS A 6 31.57 -25.76 -16.24
N ARG A 7 31.42 -24.46 -16.01
CA ARG A 7 32.56 -23.55 -15.88
C ARG A 7 32.52 -22.94 -14.50
N LEU A 8 33.43 -23.43 -13.65
CA LEU A 8 33.91 -22.71 -12.49
C LEU A 8 34.62 -21.45 -12.98
N LEU A 9 34.39 -20.32 -12.34
CA LEU A 9 35.47 -19.41 -12.02
C LEU A 9 35.28 -18.92 -10.59
N ALA A 10 36.33 -19.13 -9.81
CA ALA A 10 36.47 -18.71 -8.43
C ALA A 10 37.30 -17.41 -8.35
N LEU A 11 37.37 -16.86 -7.14
CA LEU A 11 38.13 -15.70 -6.65
C LEU A 11 37.42 -14.34 -6.82
N GLY A 12 37.34 -13.47 -5.80
CA GLY A 12 38.11 -13.45 -4.55
C GLY A 12 37.43 -12.62 -3.47
N ILE A 13 37.66 -13.06 -2.24
CA ILE A 13 37.31 -12.41 -0.98
C ILE A 13 38.23 -11.19 -0.81
N GLY A 14 37.64 -10.00 -0.72
CA GLY A 14 38.31 -8.78 -0.25
C GLY A 14 37.66 -8.32 1.05
N ILE A 15 38.21 -8.75 2.17
CA ILE A 15 37.91 -8.16 3.49
C ILE A 15 38.65 -6.82 3.55
N LEU A 16 37.91 -5.71 3.67
CA LEU A 16 38.47 -4.41 4.05
C LEU A 16 37.99 -4.07 5.47
N MET A 17 38.86 -4.32 6.44
CA MET A 17 38.75 -3.85 7.82
C MET A 17 39.34 -2.45 7.92
N ILE A 18 38.50 -1.44 8.18
CA ILE A 18 38.89 -0.12 8.70
C ILE A 18 37.66 0.37 9.49
N GLY A 19 37.67 0.73 10.77
CA GLY A 19 38.69 0.84 11.80
C GLY A 19 37.97 1.54 12.96
N VAL A 20 37.79 0.87 14.09
CA VAL A 20 37.14 1.46 15.27
C VAL A 20 38.17 2.36 15.95
N SER A 21 37.99 3.69 15.88
CA SER A 21 38.67 4.62 16.78
C SER A 21 37.70 4.99 17.91
N ALA A 22 37.81 4.26 19.01
CA ALA A 22 37.42 4.74 20.32
C ALA A 22 38.68 5.34 20.98
N CYS A 23 38.72 6.66 21.09
CA CYS A 23 39.58 7.43 22.00
C CYS A 23 39.02 8.86 21.97
N GLY A 24 38.65 9.54 23.04
CA GLY A 24 38.72 9.31 24.46
C GLY A 24 38.19 10.61 25.08
N SER A 25 37.53 10.50 26.23
CA SER A 25 36.99 11.62 26.99
C SER A 25 38.08 12.62 27.36
N ARG A 26 37.79 13.93 27.26
CA ARG A 26 38.27 15.03 28.14
C ARG A 26 37.75 16.39 27.65
N THR A 27 36.76 16.93 28.35
CA THR A 27 36.69 18.37 28.68
C THR A 27 37.62 18.61 29.89
N PRO A 28 38.27 19.79 30.08
CA PRO A 28 37.56 21.06 30.28
C PRO A 28 38.25 22.36 29.79
N ALA A 29 37.41 23.41 29.76
CA ALA A 29 37.63 24.83 30.10
C ALA A 29 38.57 25.75 29.28
N ASP A 30 38.03 26.97 29.11
CA ASP A 30 38.69 28.28 29.09
C ASP A 30 39.01 28.93 27.71
N THR A 31 39.23 30.25 27.75
CA THR A 31 38.41 31.27 27.06
C THR A 31 39.12 32.02 25.92
N GLY A 32 38.33 32.79 25.13
CA GLY A 32 38.81 33.84 24.22
C GLY A 32 39.46 33.29 22.93
N GLU A 33 39.44 33.92 21.77
CA GLU A 33 39.07 35.24 21.28
C GLU A 33 38.72 35.07 19.78
N GLU A 34 37.86 35.90 19.20
CA GLU A 34 37.90 36.14 17.75
C GLU A 34 39.23 36.84 17.40
N PRO A 35 39.81 36.59 16.22
CA PRO A 35 39.61 37.60 15.17
C PRO A 35 39.53 37.07 13.72
N LYS A 36 38.90 37.94 12.92
CA LYS A 36 38.84 38.01 11.45
C LYS A 36 40.18 37.83 10.73
N THR A 37 40.11 37.30 9.51
CA THR A 37 40.56 37.93 8.23
C THR A 37 40.05 37.06 7.06
N GLU A 38 39.26 37.61 6.12
CA GLU A 38 39.64 37.94 4.71
C GLU A 38 40.12 36.71 3.89
N GLN A 39 39.73 36.42 2.66
CA GLN A 39 39.01 37.11 1.58
C GLN A 39 38.84 36.04 0.47
N THR A 40 37.71 35.98 -0.25
CA THR A 40 37.77 36.08 -1.72
C THR A 40 36.37 36.28 -2.32
N ASP A 41 36.33 37.41 -3.00
CA ASP A 41 35.37 37.95 -3.94
C ASP A 41 35.12 37.01 -5.14
N GLN A 42 33.86 36.77 -5.48
CA GLN A 42 33.39 36.79 -6.88
C GLN A 42 31.95 37.27 -6.89
N GLY A 43 31.77 38.52 -7.29
CA GLY A 43 30.47 39.10 -7.59
C GLY A 43 29.86 38.59 -8.89
N SER A 44 28.53 38.60 -8.95
CA SER A 44 27.82 39.10 -10.12
C SER A 44 26.43 39.56 -9.69
N SER A 45 26.22 40.87 -9.77
CA SER A 45 24.95 41.57 -9.65
C SER A 45 23.96 41.13 -10.74
N THR A 46 22.68 41.04 -10.38
CA THR A 46 21.57 41.77 -11.05
C THR A 46 20.41 41.99 -10.07
N LYS A 47 20.20 43.26 -9.66
CA LYS A 47 18.93 43.90 -9.23
C LYS A 47 18.29 44.45 -10.53
N GLU A 48 17.00 44.67 -10.76
CA GLU A 48 15.86 45.06 -9.91
C GLU A 48 14.57 45.15 -10.79
N GLN A 49 13.43 45.41 -10.14
CA GLN A 49 12.11 45.92 -10.60
C GLN A 49 11.00 44.86 -10.80
N GLU A 50 9.97 44.72 -9.94
CA GLU A 50 8.84 45.63 -9.56
C GLU A 50 7.97 46.03 -10.79
N GLU A 51 6.64 45.93 -10.84
CA GLU A 51 5.55 45.89 -9.85
C GLU A 51 4.21 45.37 -10.52
N PRO A 52 3.04 45.33 -9.85
CA PRO A 52 1.87 44.50 -10.19
C PRO A 52 0.82 45.19 -11.08
N ASP A 53 -0.14 44.41 -11.60
CA ASP A 53 -1.37 44.94 -12.22
C ASP A 53 -2.58 44.13 -11.72
N GLU A 54 -3.45 44.80 -10.95
CA GLU A 54 -4.82 44.38 -10.68
C GLU A 54 -5.72 44.90 -11.80
N THR A 55 -6.54 44.03 -12.39
CA THR A 55 -7.85 44.48 -12.90
C THR A 55 -8.95 43.47 -12.64
N ASP A 56 -9.97 44.03 -12.02
CA ASP A 56 -11.29 43.65 -11.58
C ASP A 56 -12.31 43.41 -12.73
N ASN A 57 -13.50 42.95 -12.33
CA ASN A 57 -14.77 42.64 -13.02
C ASN A 57 -15.01 41.13 -13.20
N GLY A 58 -15.89 40.48 -12.43
CA GLY A 58 -17.35 40.70 -12.35
C GLY A 58 -18.00 39.87 -13.48
N GLU A 59 -18.85 38.88 -13.26
CA GLU A 59 -20.16 38.90 -12.60
C GLU A 59 -20.60 37.48 -12.19
N THR A 60 -21.38 37.45 -11.12
CA THR A 60 -22.31 36.42 -10.66
C THR A 60 -23.44 36.20 -11.67
N GLU A 61 -23.93 34.98 -11.88
CA GLU A 61 -25.37 34.68 -11.88
C GLU A 61 -25.68 33.17 -11.85
N GLU A 62 -26.78 32.88 -11.17
CA GLU A 62 -27.33 31.61 -10.73
C GLU A 62 -27.99 30.82 -11.87
N GLN A 63 -28.12 29.49 -11.72
CA GLN A 63 -29.42 28.81 -11.77
C GLN A 63 -29.29 27.29 -11.59
N GLU A 64 -29.75 26.85 -10.41
CA GLU A 64 -30.71 25.76 -10.18
C GLU A 64 -30.89 24.69 -11.27
N LYS A 65 -30.66 23.42 -10.90
CA LYS A 65 -31.69 22.40 -11.10
C LYS A 65 -31.55 21.23 -10.12
N GLU A 66 -32.56 21.11 -9.27
CA GLU A 66 -32.84 19.96 -8.42
C GLU A 66 -33.10 18.70 -9.28
N PRO A 67 -32.79 17.49 -8.79
CA PRO A 67 -33.55 16.31 -9.13
C PRO A 67 -34.63 16.07 -8.07
N GLU A 68 -35.89 16.20 -8.50
CA GLU A 68 -37.08 15.84 -7.74
C GLU A 68 -37.03 14.39 -7.26
N THR A 69 -37.40 14.23 -5.99
CA THR A 69 -37.85 13.01 -5.34
C THR A 69 -39.24 12.60 -5.85
N GLU A 70 -39.48 11.31 -6.08
CA GLU A 70 -40.38 10.46 -5.28
C GLU A 70 -40.81 9.17 -5.99
N ASP A 71 -41.12 8.22 -5.09
CA ASP A 71 -41.37 6.78 -5.11
C ASP A 71 -42.45 6.25 -6.09
N PRO A 72 -42.56 4.92 -6.26
CA PRO A 72 -43.42 4.23 -7.21
C PRO A 72 -44.80 3.88 -6.63
N GLU A 73 -45.86 4.05 -7.44
CA GLU A 73 -47.19 3.48 -7.16
C GLU A 73 -47.43 2.17 -7.93
N ASN A 74 -47.51 1.10 -7.15
CA ASN A 74 -48.64 0.17 -7.01
C ASN A 74 -49.24 -0.56 -8.24
N SER A 75 -49.27 -1.90 -8.17
CA SER A 75 -50.50 -2.68 -8.38
C SER A 75 -50.34 -4.14 -7.93
N GLU A 76 -50.96 -4.44 -6.79
CA GLU A 76 -51.99 -5.47 -6.58
C GLU A 76 -51.78 -6.94 -7.04
N THR A 77 -51.73 -7.81 -6.02
CA THR A 77 -52.62 -8.97 -5.78
C THR A 77 -52.54 -10.19 -6.70
N GLU A 78 -52.11 -11.35 -6.15
CA GLU A 78 -52.95 -12.55 -6.22
C GLU A 78 -52.58 -13.63 -5.19
N ASN A 79 -53.64 -14.14 -4.55
CA ASN A 79 -53.63 -15.17 -3.52
C ASN A 79 -53.24 -16.54 -4.10
N ASN A 80 -52.34 -17.26 -3.43
CA ASN A 80 -52.27 -18.72 -3.58
C ASN A 80 -52.26 -19.43 -2.23
N LYS A 81 -53.48 -19.86 -1.86
CA LYS A 81 -53.84 -21.12 -1.19
C LYS A 81 -52.71 -21.87 -0.45
N VAL A 82 -52.71 -21.74 0.87
CA VAL A 82 -51.98 -22.64 1.78
C VAL A 82 -52.64 -24.03 1.75
N ASP A 83 -51.87 -25.04 1.35
CA ASP A 83 -52.20 -26.46 1.46
C ASP A 83 -51.44 -27.02 2.69
N PRO A 84 -52.10 -27.56 3.72
CA PRO A 84 -51.41 -28.02 4.92
C PRO A 84 -51.07 -29.51 4.77
N GLY A 85 -49.84 -29.82 4.35
CA GLY A 85 -49.44 -31.21 4.30
C GLY A 85 -48.12 -31.52 3.60
N GLN A 86 -46.99 -30.98 4.07
CA GLN A 86 -45.70 -31.62 3.80
C GLN A 86 -44.69 -31.29 4.92
N PRO A 87 -43.94 -32.27 5.44
CA PRO A 87 -43.00 -32.03 6.53
C PRO A 87 -41.93 -31.03 6.11
N GLU A 88 -41.77 -30.00 6.93
CA GLU A 88 -40.70 -29.02 6.85
C GLU A 88 -39.37 -29.75 7.03
N ASN A 89 -38.72 -30.05 5.91
CA ASN A 89 -37.30 -30.34 5.92
C ASN A 89 -36.61 -28.99 6.05
N THR A 90 -36.45 -28.51 7.29
CA THR A 90 -35.51 -27.43 7.63
C THR A 90 -34.08 -27.93 7.42
N GLY A 91 -33.74 -28.19 6.16
CA GLY A 91 -32.37 -28.15 5.70
C GLY A 91 -32.02 -26.67 5.60
N THR A 92 -31.40 -26.13 6.64
CA THR A 92 -30.61 -24.91 6.51
C THR A 92 -29.58 -25.19 5.42
N GLN A 93 -29.85 -24.75 4.20
CA GLN A 93 -28.85 -24.66 3.15
C GLN A 93 -27.72 -23.78 3.74
N PRO A 94 -26.47 -24.28 3.82
CA PRO A 94 -25.39 -23.42 4.25
C PRO A 94 -25.38 -22.20 3.32
N ALA A 95 -25.28 -21.00 3.90
CA ALA A 95 -25.01 -19.80 3.14
C ALA A 95 -23.89 -20.11 2.16
N ASP A 96 -24.06 -19.73 0.89
CA ASP A 96 -23.03 -19.83 -0.15
C ASP A 96 -21.76 -19.16 0.39
N GLN A 97 -20.87 -19.95 1.00
CA GLN A 97 -19.60 -19.43 1.48
C GLN A 97 -18.74 -19.37 0.24
N ASN A 98 -18.56 -18.16 -0.30
CA ASN A 98 -17.59 -17.97 -1.36
C ASN A 98 -16.22 -18.41 -0.82
N THR A 99 -15.66 -19.47 -1.40
CA THR A 99 -14.36 -20.04 -1.04
C THR A 99 -13.26 -19.62 -2.00
N GLU A 100 -13.61 -18.95 -3.10
CA GLU A 100 -12.65 -18.52 -4.12
C GLU A 100 -12.29 -17.05 -3.92
N VAL A 101 -10.99 -16.76 -4.00
CA VAL A 101 -10.49 -15.39 -4.00
C VAL A 101 -10.78 -14.74 -5.35
N ASP A 102 -11.21 -13.48 -5.31
CA ASP A 102 -11.34 -12.64 -6.50
C ASP A 102 -9.98 -12.45 -7.20
N GLU A 103 -9.91 -12.87 -8.47
CA GLU A 103 -8.64 -12.90 -9.21
C GLU A 103 -8.11 -11.50 -9.52
N GLU A 104 -9.00 -10.55 -9.76
CA GLU A 104 -8.65 -9.17 -10.08
C GLU A 104 -8.07 -8.49 -8.83
N ALA A 105 -8.77 -8.58 -7.70
CA ALA A 105 -8.31 -8.03 -6.42
C ALA A 105 -6.97 -8.66 -5.97
N PHE A 106 -6.79 -9.97 -6.15
CA PHE A 106 -5.51 -10.63 -5.92
C PHE A 106 -4.41 -10.06 -6.82
N GLY A 107 -4.68 -9.94 -8.13
CA GLY A 107 -3.74 -9.39 -9.10
C GLY A 107 -3.32 -7.95 -8.77
N GLU A 108 -4.26 -7.10 -8.39
CA GLU A 108 -4.02 -5.72 -7.98
C GLU A 108 -3.15 -5.62 -6.73
N MET A 109 -3.39 -6.47 -5.72
CA MET A 109 -2.56 -6.52 -4.52
C MET A 109 -1.12 -6.90 -4.86
N ILE A 110 -0.93 -7.98 -5.62
CA ILE A 110 0.40 -8.47 -6.04
C ILE A 110 1.11 -7.42 -6.88
N GLN A 111 0.41 -6.80 -7.84
CA GLN A 111 0.96 -5.74 -8.67
C GLN A 111 1.42 -4.55 -7.82
N SER A 112 0.61 -4.12 -6.85
CA SER A 112 0.95 -2.99 -5.97
C SER A 112 2.20 -3.27 -5.14
N LEU A 113 2.31 -4.47 -4.55
CA LEU A 113 3.51 -4.91 -3.84
C LEU A 113 4.74 -4.99 -4.77
N SER A 114 4.57 -5.49 -5.99
CA SER A 114 5.68 -5.66 -6.95
C SER A 114 6.39 -4.36 -7.30
N GLN A 115 5.66 -3.25 -7.33
CA GLN A 115 6.20 -1.94 -7.68
C GLN A 115 6.95 -1.25 -6.55
N TYR A 116 6.79 -1.71 -5.30
CA TYR A 116 7.42 -1.10 -4.15
C TYR A 116 8.82 -1.66 -3.91
N GLU A 117 9.84 -0.80 -4.03
CA GLU A 117 11.22 -1.14 -3.70
C GLU A 117 11.81 -0.05 -2.81
N GLU A 118 12.26 -0.44 -1.62
CA GLU A 118 12.83 0.47 -0.63
C GLU A 118 14.12 1.12 -1.15
N GLY A 119 14.35 2.39 -0.80
CA GLY A 119 15.55 3.12 -1.22
C GLY A 119 15.54 3.58 -2.68
N THR A 120 14.46 3.36 -3.43
CA THR A 120 14.30 3.84 -4.80
C THR A 120 13.61 5.20 -4.87
N ALA A 121 13.76 5.89 -6.01
CA ALA A 121 13.00 7.10 -6.28
C ALA A 121 11.49 6.81 -6.22
N GLY A 122 10.77 7.67 -5.48
CA GLY A 122 9.34 7.53 -5.25
C GLY A 122 8.96 6.37 -4.31
N ALA A 123 9.90 5.80 -3.56
CA ALA A 123 9.61 4.68 -2.65
C ALA A 123 8.50 5.00 -1.64
N SER A 124 8.39 6.24 -1.15
CA SER A 124 7.31 6.65 -0.24
C SER A 124 5.93 6.54 -0.89
N LEU A 125 5.74 7.05 -2.11
CA LEU A 125 4.48 6.91 -2.84
C LEU A 125 4.20 5.46 -3.23
N LYS A 126 5.24 4.70 -3.63
CA LYS A 126 5.10 3.27 -3.95
C LYS A 126 4.70 2.45 -2.72
N ARG A 127 5.30 2.73 -1.55
CA ARG A 127 4.91 2.12 -0.27
C ARG A 127 3.46 2.44 0.05
N LEU A 128 3.03 3.68 -0.13
CA LEU A 128 1.63 4.07 0.05
C LEU A 128 0.70 3.25 -0.84
N LYS A 129 0.97 3.17 -2.15
CA LYS A 129 0.18 2.36 -3.09
C LYS A 129 0.16 0.88 -2.70
N ALA A 130 1.31 0.32 -2.33
CA ALA A 130 1.42 -1.06 -1.90
C ALA A 130 0.62 -1.34 -0.61
N ALA A 131 0.70 -0.45 0.38
CA ALA A 131 -0.09 -0.53 1.61
C ALA A 131 -1.60 -0.53 1.32
N PHE A 132 -2.06 0.41 0.50
CA PHE A 132 -3.47 0.47 0.10
C PHE A 132 -3.89 -0.71 -0.78
N GLY A 133 -2.99 -1.29 -1.59
CA GLY A 133 -3.26 -2.52 -2.33
C GLY A 133 -3.58 -3.71 -1.41
N VAL A 134 -2.81 -3.90 -0.33
CA VAL A 134 -3.07 -4.94 0.67
C VAL A 134 -4.33 -4.64 1.47
N LEU A 135 -4.53 -3.39 1.89
CA LEU A 135 -5.73 -2.97 2.61
C LEU A 135 -7.01 -3.18 1.78
N ASN A 136 -7.01 -2.76 0.51
CA ASN A 136 -8.14 -2.93 -0.41
C ASN A 136 -8.50 -4.40 -0.65
N PHE A 137 -7.48 -5.25 -0.77
CA PHE A 137 -7.69 -6.70 -0.87
C PHE A 137 -8.27 -7.26 0.43
N SER A 138 -7.77 -6.81 1.58
CA SER A 138 -8.21 -7.31 2.88
C SER A 138 -9.69 -7.09 3.15
N GLU A 139 -10.28 -5.98 2.69
CA GLU A 139 -11.73 -5.74 2.87
C GLU A 139 -12.61 -6.72 2.08
N GLN A 140 -12.10 -7.23 0.96
CA GLN A 140 -12.79 -8.18 0.09
C GLN A 140 -12.49 -9.65 0.46
N TYR A 141 -11.39 -9.87 1.18
CA TYR A 141 -10.94 -11.17 1.61
C TYR A 141 -11.74 -11.68 2.81
N GLU A 142 -12.25 -12.89 2.71
CA GLU A 142 -12.91 -13.61 3.79
C GLU A 142 -12.10 -14.86 4.19
N SER A 143 -12.16 -15.22 5.49
CA SER A 143 -11.35 -16.33 6.01
C SER A 143 -11.69 -17.69 5.37
N SER A 144 -12.89 -17.85 4.81
CA SER A 144 -13.28 -19.02 4.00
C SER A 144 -12.46 -19.19 2.73
N GLN A 145 -11.83 -18.12 2.24
CA GLN A 145 -11.04 -18.10 1.01
C GLN A 145 -9.55 -18.40 1.23
N LYS A 146 -9.12 -18.66 2.48
CA LYS A 146 -7.70 -18.89 2.83
C LYS A 146 -7.02 -19.96 1.97
N GLU A 147 -7.67 -21.09 1.75
CA GLU A 147 -7.08 -22.17 0.96
C GLU A 147 -6.87 -21.73 -0.51
N SER A 148 -7.87 -21.12 -1.13
CA SER A 148 -7.76 -20.56 -2.48
C SER A 148 -6.65 -19.49 -2.57
N PHE A 149 -6.58 -18.60 -1.58
CA PHE A 149 -5.57 -17.54 -1.51
C PHE A 149 -4.15 -18.09 -1.45
N THR A 150 -3.89 -18.99 -0.49
CA THR A 150 -2.55 -19.57 -0.27
C THR A 150 -2.08 -20.38 -1.49
N GLN A 151 -2.97 -21.15 -2.12
CA GLN A 151 -2.68 -21.86 -3.37
C GLN A 151 -2.34 -20.90 -4.52
N LYS A 152 -3.11 -19.83 -4.71
CA LYS A 152 -2.84 -18.80 -5.74
C LYS A 152 -1.51 -18.10 -5.48
N LEU A 153 -1.22 -17.75 -4.23
CA LEU A 153 0.05 -17.12 -3.85
C LEU A 153 1.25 -18.04 -4.12
N GLN A 154 1.14 -19.31 -3.76
CA GLN A 154 2.18 -20.31 -4.01
C GLN A 154 2.40 -20.55 -5.51
N ALA A 155 1.33 -20.61 -6.30
CA ALA A 155 1.41 -20.70 -7.76
C ALA A 155 2.12 -19.47 -8.35
N TYR A 156 1.73 -18.26 -7.93
CA TYR A 156 2.38 -17.02 -8.35
C TYR A 156 3.88 -17.04 -8.05
N LEU A 157 4.29 -17.40 -6.83
CA LEU A 157 5.70 -17.43 -6.44
C LEU A 157 6.52 -18.52 -7.17
N THR A 158 5.86 -19.60 -7.62
CA THR A 158 6.51 -20.68 -8.37
C THR A 158 6.70 -20.31 -9.85
N GLU A 159 5.74 -19.59 -10.42
CA GLU A 159 5.71 -19.23 -11.84
C GLU A 159 6.38 -17.88 -12.15
N SER A 160 6.39 -16.96 -11.18
CA SER A 160 6.89 -15.60 -11.35
C SER A 160 8.40 -15.55 -11.14
N GLU A 161 9.12 -15.04 -12.14
CA GLU A 161 10.52 -14.61 -11.98
C GLU A 161 10.62 -13.18 -11.39
N ALA A 162 9.49 -12.48 -11.26
CA ALA A 162 9.47 -11.06 -10.89
C ALA A 162 9.59 -10.81 -9.38
N MET A 163 9.29 -11.79 -8.54
CA MET A 163 9.30 -11.64 -7.08
C MET A 163 9.54 -12.99 -6.39
N SER A 164 10.55 -13.05 -5.51
CA SER A 164 10.77 -14.22 -4.65
C SER A 164 9.93 -14.13 -3.37
N ALA A 165 9.81 -15.25 -2.64
CA ALA A 165 9.13 -15.26 -1.35
C ALA A 165 9.82 -14.31 -0.34
N GLU A 166 11.16 -14.28 -0.32
CA GLU A 166 11.91 -13.37 0.56
C GLU A 166 11.68 -11.89 0.20
N ASP A 167 11.67 -11.56 -1.09
CA ASP A 167 11.39 -10.20 -1.55
C ASP A 167 9.96 -9.77 -1.21
N MET A 168 8.97 -10.65 -1.43
CA MET A 168 7.59 -10.39 -1.04
C MET A 168 7.45 -10.16 0.47
N LYS A 169 8.15 -10.96 1.28
CA LYS A 169 8.17 -10.80 2.74
C LYS A 169 8.72 -9.44 3.15
N LEU A 170 9.85 -9.02 2.58
CA LEU A 170 10.43 -7.70 2.85
C LEU A 170 9.51 -6.56 2.44
N LYS A 171 8.82 -6.69 1.30
CA LYS A 171 7.81 -5.72 0.85
C LYS A 171 6.63 -5.64 1.82
N LEU A 172 6.14 -6.79 2.31
CA LEU A 172 5.03 -6.85 3.26
C LEU A 172 5.41 -6.19 4.60
N GLU A 173 6.61 -6.47 5.11
CA GLU A 173 7.16 -5.80 6.31
C GLU A 173 7.35 -4.30 6.07
N GLY A 174 7.77 -3.90 4.87
CA GLY A 174 8.01 -2.50 4.51
C GLY A 174 6.74 -1.64 4.39
N VAL A 175 5.58 -2.23 4.09
CA VAL A 175 4.30 -1.51 4.04
C VAL A 175 3.61 -1.39 5.40
N ASP A 176 3.94 -2.25 6.37
CA ASP A 176 3.31 -2.26 7.70
C ASP A 176 3.30 -0.89 8.39
N PRO A 177 4.39 -0.09 8.41
CA PRO A 177 4.37 1.23 9.04
C PRO A 177 3.30 2.17 8.47
N THR A 178 3.07 2.11 7.16
CA THR A 178 2.03 2.90 6.49
C THR A 178 0.64 2.38 6.84
N VAL A 179 0.47 1.06 6.91
CA VAL A 179 -0.78 0.45 7.35
C VAL A 179 -1.12 0.79 8.80
N GLN A 180 -0.13 0.75 9.71
CA GLN A 180 -0.31 1.14 11.10
C GLN A 180 -0.67 2.63 11.23
N GLN A 181 -0.11 3.49 10.37
CA GLN A 181 -0.51 4.90 10.32
C GLN A 181 -2.00 5.05 9.96
N VAL A 182 -2.50 4.29 8.97
CA VAL A 182 -3.93 4.28 8.63
C VAL A 182 -4.79 3.88 9.84
N PHE A 183 -4.39 2.87 10.62
CA PHE A 183 -5.17 2.43 11.78
C PHE A 183 -5.09 3.37 12.99
N THR A 184 -4.00 4.12 13.14
CA THR A 184 -3.76 4.96 14.33
C THR A 184 -4.16 6.42 14.11
N GLU A 185 -3.88 6.97 12.94
CA GLU A 185 -4.12 8.37 12.59
C GLU A 185 -5.32 8.54 11.65
N GLY A 186 -5.79 7.46 11.01
CA GLY A 186 -6.88 7.47 10.05
C GLY A 186 -6.45 7.94 8.66
N ILE A 187 -7.24 7.55 7.64
CA ILE A 187 -6.98 7.88 6.23
C ILE A 187 -6.90 9.40 5.99
N ALA A 188 -7.67 10.18 6.75
CA ALA A 188 -7.70 11.64 6.64
C ALA A 188 -6.33 12.30 6.86
N SER A 189 -5.45 11.68 7.67
CA SER A 189 -4.08 12.17 7.90
C SER A 189 -3.18 12.08 6.66
N MET A 190 -3.57 11.30 5.66
CA MET A 190 -2.76 10.96 4.49
C MET A 190 -3.31 11.54 3.18
N GLN A 191 -4.28 12.47 3.22
CA GLN A 191 -4.98 12.95 2.03
C GLN A 191 -4.06 13.50 0.94
N ASP A 192 -3.07 14.32 1.30
CA ASP A 192 -2.12 14.89 0.33
C ASP A 192 -1.31 13.78 -0.37
N GLN A 193 -0.82 12.82 0.42
CA GLN A 193 -0.04 11.69 -0.10
C GLN A 193 -0.90 10.77 -0.99
N LEU A 194 -2.17 10.58 -0.62
CA LEU A 194 -3.13 9.83 -1.40
C LEU A 194 -3.41 10.54 -2.73
N SER A 195 -3.63 11.85 -2.72
CA SER A 195 -3.80 12.66 -3.93
C SER A 195 -2.61 12.50 -4.87
N ASP A 196 -1.38 12.66 -4.35
CA ASP A 196 -0.15 12.50 -5.13
C ASP A 196 0.03 11.08 -5.69
N ALA A 197 -0.49 10.07 -4.99
CA ALA A 197 -0.47 8.68 -5.43
C ALA A 197 -1.57 8.34 -6.45
N GLY A 198 -2.45 9.28 -6.82
CA GLY A 198 -3.61 9.01 -7.68
C GLY A 198 -4.76 8.31 -6.93
N ASN A 199 -4.82 8.52 -5.61
CA ASN A 199 -5.80 8.02 -4.66
C ASN A 199 -6.07 6.51 -4.75
N PRO A 200 -5.15 5.65 -4.28
CA PRO A 200 -5.34 4.20 -4.25
C PRO A 200 -6.38 3.74 -3.23
N ASN A 201 -6.93 4.63 -2.39
CA ASN A 201 -7.90 4.29 -1.36
C ASN A 201 -9.27 3.96 -1.96
N ARG A 202 -9.90 2.86 -1.50
CA ARG A 202 -11.27 2.47 -1.92
C ARG A 202 -12.32 2.55 -0.82
N TYR A 203 -11.90 2.65 0.44
CA TYR A 203 -12.79 2.55 1.59
C TYR A 203 -12.57 3.72 2.56
N ASP A 204 -13.61 4.14 3.26
CA ASP A 204 -13.51 5.21 4.27
C ASP A 204 -12.76 4.75 5.53
N THR A 205 -12.83 3.45 5.83
CA THR A 205 -12.18 2.80 6.96
C THR A 205 -11.76 1.38 6.59
N TYR A 206 -10.71 0.89 7.24
CA TYR A 206 -10.25 -0.49 7.12
C TYR A 206 -10.39 -1.25 8.42
N THR A 207 -10.62 -2.54 8.32
CA THR A 207 -10.75 -3.47 9.44
C THR A 207 -9.41 -4.11 9.74
N GLN A 208 -8.82 -3.78 10.90
CA GLN A 208 -7.51 -4.32 11.29
C GLN A 208 -7.47 -5.86 11.34
N GLU A 209 -8.56 -6.50 11.77
CA GLU A 209 -8.66 -7.97 11.78
C GLU A 209 -8.58 -8.56 10.36
N LYS A 210 -9.26 -7.96 9.39
CA LYS A 210 -9.23 -8.40 7.99
C LYS A 210 -7.82 -8.30 7.41
N TYR A 211 -7.14 -7.17 7.62
CA TYR A 211 -5.74 -6.99 7.26
C TYR A 211 -4.84 -8.07 7.87
N GLN A 212 -4.98 -8.32 9.18
CA GLN A 212 -4.19 -9.35 9.87
C GLN A 212 -4.45 -10.76 9.34
N ASN A 213 -5.69 -11.08 8.92
CA ASN A 213 -6.01 -12.37 8.34
C ASN A 213 -5.30 -12.59 7.00
N VAL A 214 -5.24 -11.55 6.15
CA VAL A 214 -4.45 -11.59 4.91
C VAL A 214 -2.96 -11.76 5.21
N VAL A 215 -2.40 -10.93 6.11
CA VAL A 215 -0.96 -11.00 6.46
C VAL A 215 -0.59 -12.39 6.98
N LYS A 216 -1.37 -12.95 7.90
CA LYS A 216 -1.12 -14.32 8.42
C LYS A 216 -1.14 -15.36 7.30
N ALA A 217 -2.11 -15.27 6.39
CA ALA A 217 -2.21 -16.21 5.28
C ALA A 217 -1.04 -16.05 4.28
N MET A 218 -0.56 -14.84 4.05
CA MET A 218 0.66 -14.61 3.27
C MET A 218 1.88 -15.21 3.98
N GLU A 219 2.05 -14.92 5.28
CA GLU A 219 3.17 -15.41 6.08
C GLU A 219 3.25 -16.95 6.13
N GLU A 220 2.13 -17.65 6.12
CA GLU A 220 2.12 -19.11 6.03
C GLU A 220 2.84 -19.59 4.76
N VAL A 221 2.51 -19.01 3.59
CA VAL A 221 3.16 -19.37 2.32
C VAL A 221 4.62 -18.88 2.28
N LEU A 222 4.89 -17.67 2.78
CA LEU A 222 6.22 -17.05 2.69
C LEU A 222 7.26 -17.64 3.64
N ASN A 223 6.82 -18.37 4.68
CA ASN A 223 7.71 -19.03 5.63
C ASN A 223 7.83 -20.55 5.41
N GLU A 224 7.09 -21.12 4.45
CA GLU A 224 7.29 -22.50 4.01
C GLU A 224 8.68 -22.66 3.35
N LYS A 225 9.45 -23.65 3.80
CA LYS A 225 10.82 -23.93 3.35
C LYS A 225 10.91 -25.26 2.62
#